data_AF-A0A3B0TS20-F1
#
_entry.id   AF-A0A3B0TS20-F1
#
_cell.length_a   1.000
_cell.length_b   1.000
_cell.length_c   1.000
_cell.angle_alpha   90.00
_cell.angle_beta   90.00
_cell.angle_gamma   90.00
#
_symmetry.space_group_name_H-M   'P 1'
#
loop_
_entity.id
_entity.type
_entity.pdbx_description
1 polymer ?
#
loop_
_entity_poly.entity_id
_entity_poly.type
_entity_poly.pdbx_seq_one_letter_code
_entity_poly.pdbx_strand_id
1 'polypeptide(L)' 'MDIVNYFAHKTAVIDEGCEIGDGTKIWHFSHIMPKSKIGENCNIGQNVVISPEVVLGKNVKVQNNVSIYS' A
#
# COMPACT_ATOMS: atom_id res chain seq x y z
N MET A 1 -9.58 10.27 17.56
CA MET A 1 -8.78 10.35 16.32
C MET A 1 -8.09 9.02 16.24
N ASP A 2 -8.60 8.13 15.40
CA ASP A 2 -8.10 6.75 15.32
C ASP A 2 -6.66 6.81 14.81
N ILE A 3 -5.73 6.30 15.61
CA ILE A 3 -4.33 6.24 15.24
C ILE A 3 -4.23 5.13 14.20
N VAL A 4 -4.11 5.52 12.94
CA VAL A 4 -3.96 4.57 11.86
C VAL A 4 -2.59 3.92 11.96
N ASN A 5 -2.53 2.63 12.26
CA ASN A 5 -1.30 1.88 12.50
C ASN A 5 -1.03 0.94 11.33
N TYR A 6 -0.21 1.39 10.37
CA TYR A 6 0.36 0.53 9.33
C TYR A 6 1.89 0.46 9.45
N PHE A 7 2.47 -0.59 8.89
CA PHE A 7 3.92 -0.71 8.75
C PHE A 7 4.30 -0.35 7.31
N ALA A 8 5.23 0.59 7.15
CA ALA A 8 5.94 0.79 5.91
C ALA A 8 7.43 0.62 6.15
N HIS A 9 8.06 -0.25 5.35
CA HIS A 9 9.51 -0.33 5.36
C HIS A 9 10.12 1.03 4.95
N LYS A 10 11.24 1.42 5.55
CA LYS A 10 11.91 2.71 5.30
C LYS A 10 12.31 2.98 3.83
N THR A 11 12.27 1.96 2.98
CA THR A 11 12.56 2.07 1.54
C THR A 11 11.31 2.04 0.66
N ALA A 12 10.11 1.85 1.24
CA ALA A 12 8.87 2.05 0.53
C ALA A 12 8.66 3.56 0.31
N VAL A 13 8.13 3.92 -0.85
CA VAL A 13 7.74 5.30 -1.17
C VAL A 13 6.22 5.33 -1.21
N ILE A 14 5.64 6.18 -0.37
CA ILE A 14 4.20 6.39 -0.30
C ILE A 14 3.99 7.87 -0.55
N ASP A 15 3.40 8.20 -1.70
CA ASP A 15 3.14 9.59 -2.05
C ASP A 15 2.01 10.18 -1.19
N GLU A 16 1.98 11.50 -1.06
CA GLU A 16 0.93 12.18 -0.31
C GLU A 16 -0.47 11.90 -0.90
N GLY A 17 -1.47 11.83 -0.02
CA GLY A 17 -2.87 11.59 -0.41
C GLY A 17 -3.24 10.12 -0.62
N CYS A 18 -2.38 9.17 -0.26
CA CYS A 18 -2.76 7.76 -0.16
C CYS A 18 -3.55 7.48 1.12
N GLU A 19 -4.58 6.63 1.03
CA GLU A 19 -5.31 6.11 2.18
C GLU A 19 -4.83 4.68 2.46
N ILE A 20 -4.29 4.41 3.64
CA ILE A 20 -3.78 3.08 4.03
C ILE A 20 -4.49 2.65 5.31
N GLY A 21 -5.19 1.52 5.26
CA GLY A 21 -5.94 0.98 6.39
C GLY A 21 -5.04 0.30 7.44
N ASP A 22 -5.58 0.19 8.65
CA ASP A 22 -4.90 -0.40 9.80
C ASP A 22 -4.40 -1.82 9.56
N GLY A 23 -3.25 -2.14 10.17
CA GLY A 23 -2.62 -3.46 10.09
C GLY A 23 -1.97 -3.77 8.73
N THR A 24 -2.08 -2.87 7.74
CA THR A 24 -1.44 -3.05 6.44
C THR A 24 0.09 -2.99 6.57
N LYS A 25 0.76 -3.85 5.81
CA LYS A 25 2.23 -3.93 5.73
C LYS A 25 2.69 -3.66 4.31
N ILE A 26 3.58 -2.68 4.15
CA ILE A 26 4.20 -2.32 2.88
C ILE A 26 5.69 -2.61 2.97
N TRP A 27 6.16 -3.52 2.12
CA TRP A 27 7.54 -4.00 2.12
C TRP A 27 8.43 -3.19 1.18
N HIS A 28 9.71 -3.59 1.14
CA HIS A 28 10.81 -2.88 0.50
C HIS A 28 10.52 -2.42 -0.93
N PHE A 29 10.95 -1.20 -1.26
CA PHE A 29 10.99 -0.67 -2.63
C PHE A 29 9.64 -0.64 -3.36
N SER A 30 8.53 -0.74 -2.62
CA SER A 30 7.21 -0.57 -3.19
C SER A 30 6.87 0.91 -3.30
N HIS A 31 6.20 1.29 -4.39
CA HIS A 31 5.75 2.65 -4.65
C HIS A 31 4.23 2.68 -4.68
N ILE A 32 3.66 3.40 -3.71
CA ILE A 32 2.22 3.64 -3.59
C ILE A 32 1.95 5.08 -4.06
N MET A 33 1.30 5.22 -5.22
CA MET A 33 1.08 6.52 -5.87
C MET A 33 -0.20 7.21 -5.38
N PRO A 34 -0.36 8.54 -5.62
CA PRO A 34 -1.39 9.37 -5.00
C PRO A 34 -2.82 8.87 -5.23
N LYS A 35 -3.70 9.19 -4.27
CA LYS A 35 -5.14 8.85 -4.28
C LYS A 35 -5.46 7.36 -4.28
N SER A 36 -4.46 6.48 -4.18
CA SER A 36 -4.70 5.05 -3.98
C SER A 36 -5.31 4.80 -2.60
N LYS A 37 -6.15 3.76 -2.52
CA LYS A 37 -6.82 3.33 -1.29
C LYS A 37 -6.48 1.88 -1.03
N ILE A 38 -5.80 1.61 0.07
CA ILE A 38 -5.42 0.26 0.50
C ILE A 38 -6.20 -0.06 1.77
N GLY A 39 -7.07 -1.07 1.72
CA GLY A 39 -7.87 -1.49 2.88
C GLY A 39 -7.03 -2.05 4.04
N GLU A 40 -7.71 -2.31 5.16
CA GLU A 40 -7.11 -2.90 6.36
C GLU A 40 -6.48 -4.28 6.12
N ASN A 41 -5.45 -4.60 6.90
CA ASN A 41 -4.78 -5.91 6.95
C ASN A 41 -4.24 -6.40 5.60
N CYS A 42 -3.87 -5.49 4.71
CA CYS A 42 -3.22 -5.85 3.45
C CYS A 42 -1.73 -6.18 3.63
N ASN A 43 -1.17 -6.93 2.70
CA ASN A 43 0.26 -7.20 2.63
C ASN A 43 0.76 -6.89 1.22
N ILE A 44 1.58 -5.85 1.11
CA ILE A 44 2.13 -5.36 -0.14
C ILE A 44 3.60 -5.75 -0.20
N GLY A 45 3.91 -6.78 -0.99
CA GLY A 45 5.23 -7.38 -1.17
C GLY A 45 6.29 -6.39 -1.66
N GLN A 46 7.53 -6.87 -1.77
CA GLN A 46 8.66 -6.06 -2.24
C GLN A 46 8.48 -5.67 -3.72
N ASN A 47 8.90 -4.45 -4.06
CA ASN A 47 8.94 -3.95 -5.43
C ASN A 47 7.55 -4.02 -6.11
N VAL A 48 6.50 -3.71 -5.34
CA VAL A 48 5.14 -3.56 -5.86
C VAL A 48 4.91 -2.12 -6.28
N VAL A 49 4.24 -1.94 -7.42
CA VAL A 49 3.79 -0.62 -7.89
C VAL A 49 2.28 -0.57 -7.81
N ILE A 50 1.75 0.40 -7.08
CA ILE A 50 0.31 0.72 -7.04
C ILE A 50 0.13 2.08 -7.72
N SER A 51 -0.47 2.10 -8.91
CA SER A 51 -0.68 3.34 -9.66
C SER A 51 -1.70 4.26 -8.98
N PRO A 52 -1.84 5.52 -9.44
CA PRO A 52 -2.82 6.43 -8.88
C PRO A 52 -4.23 5.84 -8.93
N GLU A 53 -5.05 6.21 -7.94
CA GLU A 53 -6.49 5.90 -7.89
C GLU A 53 -6.86 4.39 -7.80
N VAL A 54 -5.89 3.48 -7.70
CA VAL A 54 -6.13 2.05 -7.44
C VAL A 54 -6.77 1.84 -6.07
N VAL A 55 -7.77 0.96 -6.01
CA VAL A 55 -8.44 0.56 -4.78
C VAL A 55 -8.19 -0.91 -4.50
N LEU A 56 -7.53 -1.21 -3.37
CA LEU A 56 -7.42 -2.54 -2.80
C LEU A 56 -8.39 -2.66 -1.61
N GLY A 57 -9.18 -3.73 -1.60
CA GLY A 57 -10.07 -4.05 -0.48
C GLY A 57 -9.31 -4.48 0.79
N LYS A 58 -10.01 -5.06 1.76
CA LYS A 58 -9.42 -5.57 3.01
C LYS A 58 -8.79 -6.96 2.80
N ASN A 59 -7.75 -7.28 3.58
CA ASN A 59 -7.08 -8.59 3.59
C ASN A 59 -6.44 -9.01 2.24
N VAL A 60 -6.14 -8.05 1.35
CA VAL A 60 -5.50 -8.33 0.07
C VAL A 60 -4.01 -8.60 0.26
N LYS A 61 -3.48 -9.61 -0.45
CA LYS A 61 -2.05 -9.94 -0.45
C LYS A 61 -1.49 -9.80 -1.86
N VAL A 62 -0.71 -8.74 -2.08
CA VAL A 62 0.01 -8.52 -3.35
C VAL A 62 1.43 -9.03 -3.16
N GLN A 63 1.83 -10.03 -3.94
CA GLN A 63 3.17 -10.63 -3.85
C GLN A 63 4.22 -9.76 -4.54
N ASN A 64 5.49 -10.11 -4.35
CA ASN A 64 6.63 -9.34 -4.86
C ASN A 64 6.56 -9.15 -6.37
N ASN A 65 7.06 -8.00 -6.85
CA ASN A 65 7.21 -7.65 -8.27
C ASN A 65 5.89 -7.56 -9.06
N VAL A 66 4.77 -7.28 -8.39
CA VAL A 66 3.47 -7.05 -9.04
C VAL A 66 3.26 -5.56 -9.27
N SER A 67 2.80 -5.19 -10.46
CA SER A 67 2.32 -3.83 -10.76
C SER A 67 0.80 -3.86 -10.97
N ILE A 68 0.09 -2.98 -10.27
CA ILE A 68 -1.36 -2.79 -10.39
C ILE A 68 -1.59 -1.40 -10.97
N TYR A 69 -2.22 -1.36 -12.15
CA TYR A 69 -2.56 -0.13 -12.87
C TYR A 69 -4.06 0.15 -12.81
N SER A 70 -4.42 1.43 -12.94
CA SER A 70 -5.79 1.95 -13.09
C SER A 70 -6.34 1.73 -14.49
#